data_AF-A0A1F4PJB4-F1
#
_entry.id   AF-A0A1F4PJB4-F1
#
_cell.length_a   1.000
_cell.length_b   1.000
_cell.length_c   1.000
_cell.angle_alpha   90.00
_cell.angle_beta   90.00
_cell.angle_gamma   90.00
#
_symmetry.space_group_name_H-M   'P 1'
#
loop_
_entity.id
_entity.type
_entity.pdbx_description
1 polymer ?
#
loop_
_entity_poly.entity_id
_entity_poly.type
_entity_poly.pdbx_seq_one_letter_code
_entity_poly.pdbx_strand_id
1 'polypeptide(L)'
;MAKIGRNELCPCDSKKKYKKCCLPVQIVDQFEVSVYKKDRHFITELDPEIESICHEALEQLELGRLNKVKELANNLYAQNSRNYLVNFLLGLCYAKEDKFEQADKYLSESILLFPPFVEAYFNLAEVSLKKVDLVKAVNCFNSVIEIDGEQGEIGKLAAQELKELKEITLKYEGLTLDEYVENLTVFNNAFEALKQHNFEIAINLFSRVLYKVPKHVQSHGNIALAYSAQGKNELAVKHLKKALSIDPDYRPASDNLKIIALLEEGQKLPFFMNEINFYKDGMKSL
;
A
#
# COMPACT_ATOMS: atom_id res chain seq x y z
N MET A 1 18.59 9.60 8.10
CA MET A 1 19.13 8.91 9.30
C MET A 1 20.14 7.85 8.86
N ALA A 2 21.13 7.47 9.67
CA ALA A 2 22.13 6.48 9.26
C ALA A 2 21.50 5.08 9.14
N LYS A 3 21.57 4.48 7.94
CA LYS A 3 21.15 3.10 7.67
C LYS A 3 21.93 2.13 8.57
N ILE A 4 21.29 1.09 9.10
CA ILE A 4 21.98 0.07 9.92
C ILE A 4 22.98 -0.66 9.03
N GLY A 5 24.17 -0.95 9.55
CA GLY A 5 25.21 -1.67 8.81
C GLY A 5 24.97 -3.19 8.78
N ARG A 6 25.31 -3.89 7.69
CA ARG A 6 25.19 -5.37 7.59
C ARG A 6 25.87 -6.14 8.73
N ASN A 7 26.91 -5.56 9.32
CA ASN A 7 27.69 -6.15 10.42
C ASN A 7 27.19 -5.75 11.81
N GLU A 8 26.23 -4.84 11.90
CA GLU A 8 25.61 -4.41 13.16
C GLU A 8 24.61 -5.46 13.67
N LEU A 9 24.14 -5.27 14.90
CA LEU A 9 23.13 -6.12 15.50
C LEU A 9 21.84 -6.07 14.71
N CYS A 10 21.18 -7.23 14.59
CA CYS A 10 19.94 -7.36 13.88
C CYS A 10 18.83 -6.53 14.55
N PRO A 11 17.99 -5.78 13.78
CA PRO A 11 16.89 -5.00 14.34
C PRO A 11 15.84 -5.82 15.08
N CYS A 12 15.78 -7.14 14.88
CA CYS A 12 14.93 -8.06 15.66
C CYS A 12 15.48 -8.39 17.06
N ASP A 13 16.61 -7.81 17.49
CA ASP A 13 17.17 -8.05 18.83
C ASP A 13 17.59 -9.51 19.13
N SER A 14 17.77 -10.34 18.11
CA SER A 14 18.26 -11.73 18.25
C SER A 14 19.71 -11.87 18.74
N LYS A 15 20.40 -10.76 19.03
CA LYS A 15 21.83 -10.66 19.37
C LYS A 15 22.79 -11.14 18.26
N LYS A 16 22.28 -11.53 17.09
CA LYS A 16 23.08 -11.89 15.91
C LYS A 16 23.35 -10.66 15.04
N LYS A 17 24.43 -10.69 14.25
CA LYS A 17 24.66 -9.68 13.20
C LYS A 17 23.54 -9.75 12.17
N TYR A 18 23.09 -8.61 11.63
CA TYR A 18 21.98 -8.56 10.68
C TYR A 18 22.19 -9.50 9.48
N LYS A 19 23.40 -9.51 8.90
CA LYS A 19 23.78 -10.42 7.81
C LYS A 19 23.69 -11.92 8.13
N LYS A 20 23.66 -12.30 9.40
CA LYS A 20 23.56 -13.69 9.88
C LYS A 20 22.19 -13.99 10.52
N CYS A 21 21.24 -13.07 10.43
CA CYS A 21 19.93 -13.19 11.06
C CYS A 21 18.83 -12.92 10.04
N CYS A 22 18.32 -11.70 9.94
CA CYS A 22 17.15 -11.41 9.11
C CYS A 22 17.49 -11.14 7.64
N LEU A 23 18.71 -10.67 7.33
CA LEU A 23 19.10 -10.35 5.95
C LEU A 23 19.11 -11.54 4.97
N PRO A 24 19.67 -12.73 5.30
CA PRO A 24 19.75 -13.84 4.36
C PRO A 24 18.44 -14.64 4.20
N VAL A 25 17.41 -14.32 5.00
CA VAL A 25 16.13 -15.02 4.93
C VAL A 25 15.40 -14.52 3.69
N GLN A 26 15.53 -15.27 2.59
CA GLN A 26 14.71 -15.09 1.39
C GLN A 26 13.30 -15.63 1.66
N ILE A 27 12.49 -14.85 2.35
CA ILE A 27 11.04 -15.02 2.25
C ILE A 27 10.69 -14.40 0.90
N VAL A 28 10.23 -15.21 -0.05
CA VAL A 28 9.56 -14.70 -1.25
C VAL A 28 8.48 -13.76 -0.74
N ASP A 29 8.49 -12.51 -1.18
CA ASP A 29 7.43 -11.56 -0.84
C ASP A 29 6.12 -12.14 -1.43
N GLN A 30 5.41 -12.99 -0.67
CA GLN A 30 4.26 -13.82 -1.12
C GLN A 30 3.04 -12.99 -1.58
N PHE A 31 3.19 -11.68 -1.59
CA PHE A 31 2.15 -10.69 -1.80
C PHE A 31 2.66 -9.71 -2.88
N GLU A 32 2.84 -10.20 -4.10
CA GLU A 32 3.19 -9.35 -5.25
C GLU A 32 2.03 -8.39 -5.57
N VAL A 33 2.37 -7.12 -5.78
CA VAL A 33 1.44 -6.11 -6.31
C VAL A 33 1.41 -6.26 -7.83
N SER A 34 0.23 -6.39 -8.43
CA SER A 34 0.09 -6.54 -9.88
C SER A 34 0.47 -5.24 -10.61
N VAL A 35 1.54 -5.27 -11.39
CA VAL A 35 1.98 -4.18 -12.29
C VAL A 35 1.60 -4.53 -13.73
N TYR A 36 1.38 -3.52 -14.58
CA TYR A 36 1.24 -3.71 -16.02
C TYR A 36 2.42 -4.52 -16.58
N LYS A 37 2.14 -5.47 -17.49
CA LYS A 37 3.16 -6.25 -18.20
C LYS A 37 2.87 -6.17 -19.70
N LYS A 38 3.80 -5.58 -20.44
CA LYS A 38 3.71 -5.32 -21.88
C LYS A 38 3.39 -6.56 -22.72
N ASP A 39 3.91 -7.72 -22.32
CA ASP A 39 3.73 -8.99 -23.05
C ASP A 39 2.48 -9.78 -22.62
N ARG A 40 1.59 -9.18 -21.79
CA ARG A 40 0.36 -9.84 -21.37
C ARG A 40 -0.66 -9.79 -22.51
N HIS A 41 -0.92 -10.95 -23.11
CA HIS A 41 -2.03 -11.13 -24.03
C HIS A 41 -3.36 -10.86 -23.31
N PHE A 42 -4.26 -10.12 -23.96
CA PHE A 42 -5.61 -9.86 -23.47
C PHE A 42 -6.60 -9.91 -24.64
N ILE A 43 -7.86 -10.14 -24.31
CA ILE A 43 -8.98 -10.05 -25.25
C ILE A 43 -9.94 -9.03 -24.64
N THR A 44 -10.24 -7.99 -25.40
CA THR A 44 -11.24 -6.99 -25.03
C THR A 44 -12.36 -7.03 -26.06
N GLU A 45 -13.60 -6.97 -25.59
CA GLU A 45 -14.78 -6.83 -26.43
C GLU A 45 -14.97 -5.35 -26.75
N LEU A 46 -15.02 -5.01 -28.05
CA LEU A 46 -15.26 -3.65 -28.52
C LEU A 46 -16.71 -3.57 -28.99
N ASP A 47 -17.46 -2.63 -28.41
CA ASP A 47 -18.84 -2.33 -28.78
C ASP A 47 -18.94 -0.83 -29.09
N PRO A 48 -18.95 -0.43 -30.37
CA PRO A 48 -18.95 0.97 -30.77
C PRO A 48 -20.14 1.78 -30.26
N GLU A 49 -21.31 1.14 -30.06
CA GLU A 49 -22.49 1.83 -29.54
C GLU A 49 -22.30 2.17 -28.06
N ILE A 50 -21.85 1.19 -27.27
CA ILE A 50 -21.53 1.40 -25.85
C ILE A 50 -20.37 2.40 -25.69
N GLU A 51 -19.36 2.33 -26.55
CA GLU A 51 -18.27 3.29 -26.55
C GLU A 51 -18.77 4.70 -26.80
N SER A 52 -19.60 4.92 -27.84
CA SER A 52 -20.18 6.24 -28.12
C SER A 52 -20.97 6.78 -26.91
N ILE A 53 -21.81 5.95 -26.29
CA ILE A 53 -22.58 6.34 -25.11
C ILE A 53 -21.66 6.70 -23.94
N CYS A 54 -20.58 5.93 -23.72
CA CYS A 54 -19.63 6.21 -22.66
C CYS A 54 -18.87 7.53 -22.89
N HIS A 55 -18.46 7.83 -24.12
CA HIS A 55 -17.80 9.10 -24.45
C HIS A 55 -18.72 10.29 -24.18
N GLU A 56 -19.98 10.25 -24.63
CA GLU A 56 -20.97 11.29 -24.30
C GLU A 56 -21.14 11.42 -22.78
N ALA A 57 -21.21 10.30 -22.06
CA ALA A 57 -21.36 10.30 -20.61
C ALA A 57 -20.15 10.92 -19.88
N LEU A 58 -18.93 10.75 -20.40
CA LEU A 58 -17.72 11.40 -19.88
C LEU A 58 -17.79 12.92 -20.03
N GLU A 59 -18.21 13.43 -21.18
CA GLU A 59 -18.42 14.88 -21.38
C GLU A 59 -19.47 15.43 -20.39
N GLN A 60 -20.57 14.70 -20.18
CA GLN A 60 -21.58 15.10 -19.21
C GLN A 60 -21.05 15.10 -17.77
N LEU A 61 -20.12 14.19 -17.45
CA LEU A 61 -19.48 14.12 -16.14
C LEU A 61 -18.58 15.32 -15.88
N GLU A 62 -17.83 15.76 -16.91
CA GLU A 62 -17.03 16.99 -16.86
C GLU A 62 -17.89 18.23 -16.65
N LEU A 63 -19.08 18.26 -17.25
CA LEU A 63 -20.11 19.29 -17.02
C LEU A 63 -20.80 19.20 -15.64
N GLY A 64 -20.35 18.30 -14.76
CA GLY A 64 -20.83 18.17 -13.39
C GLY A 64 -22.16 17.41 -13.25
N ARG A 65 -22.63 16.71 -14.29
CA ARG A 65 -23.93 16.00 -14.27
C ARG A 65 -23.82 14.59 -13.65
N LEU A 66 -23.16 14.50 -12.49
CA LEU A 66 -22.79 13.25 -11.82
C LEU A 66 -23.95 12.27 -11.64
N ASN A 67 -25.09 12.72 -11.11
CA ASN A 67 -26.23 11.84 -10.83
C ASN A 67 -26.78 11.18 -12.09
N LYS A 68 -26.92 11.95 -13.18
CA LYS A 68 -27.40 11.44 -14.48
C LYS A 68 -26.42 10.43 -15.07
N VAL A 69 -25.13 10.76 -15.05
CA VAL A 69 -24.08 9.88 -15.58
C VAL A 69 -24.01 8.58 -14.78
N LYS A 70 -24.10 8.66 -13.45
CA LYS A 70 -24.07 7.48 -12.59
C LYS A 70 -25.27 6.56 -12.80
N GLU A 71 -26.47 7.12 -12.99
CA GLU A 71 -27.66 6.33 -13.33
C GLU A 71 -27.46 5.59 -14.67
N LEU A 72 -27.01 6.30 -15.70
CA LEU A 72 -26.67 5.71 -17.00
C LEU A 72 -25.61 4.62 -16.87
N ALA A 73 -24.51 4.88 -16.16
CA ALA A 73 -23.41 3.94 -15.95
C ALA A 73 -23.87 2.65 -15.25
N ASN A 74 -24.75 2.75 -14.25
CA ASN A 74 -25.33 1.57 -13.59
C ASN A 74 -26.23 0.75 -14.52
N ASN A 75 -27.04 1.41 -15.36
CA ASN A 75 -27.89 0.74 -16.34
C ASN A 75 -27.05 0.02 -17.41
N LEU A 76 -26.00 0.67 -17.91
CA LEU A 76 -25.06 0.05 -18.84
C LEU A 76 -24.36 -1.15 -18.20
N TYR A 77 -23.91 -1.02 -16.95
CA TYR A 77 -23.21 -2.08 -16.24
C TYR A 77 -24.07 -3.33 -16.04
N ALA A 78 -25.37 -3.19 -15.81
CA ALA A 78 -26.28 -4.32 -15.63
C ALA A 78 -26.31 -5.28 -16.84
N GLN A 79 -26.02 -4.77 -18.04
CA GLN A 79 -26.01 -5.54 -19.28
C GLN A 79 -24.58 -5.78 -19.82
N ASN A 80 -23.65 -4.87 -19.50
CA ASN A 80 -22.31 -4.80 -20.10
C ASN A 80 -21.21 -4.76 -19.04
N SER A 81 -21.31 -5.59 -17.99
CA SER A 81 -20.37 -5.56 -16.85
C SER A 81 -18.92 -5.89 -17.22
N ARG A 82 -18.68 -6.48 -18.40
CA ARG A 82 -17.35 -6.79 -18.96
C ARG A 82 -16.83 -5.75 -19.96
N ASN A 83 -17.53 -4.63 -20.14
CA ASN A 83 -17.02 -3.52 -20.93
C ASN A 83 -16.10 -2.64 -20.09
N TYR A 84 -14.90 -2.35 -20.59
CA TYR A 84 -13.89 -1.59 -19.86
C TYR A 84 -14.31 -0.13 -19.63
N LEU A 85 -14.90 0.55 -20.62
CA LEU A 85 -15.36 1.95 -20.49
C LEU A 85 -16.52 2.08 -19.50
N VAL A 86 -17.43 1.12 -19.45
CA VAL A 86 -18.53 1.12 -18.46
C VAL A 86 -17.97 1.02 -17.03
N ASN A 87 -16.99 0.15 -16.82
CA ASN A 87 -16.29 0.05 -15.54
C ASN A 87 -15.52 1.33 -15.22
N PHE A 88 -14.81 1.92 -16.19
CA PHE A 88 -14.12 3.19 -16.04
C PHE A 88 -15.06 4.33 -15.63
N LEU A 89 -16.20 4.46 -16.32
CA LEU A 89 -17.20 5.49 -16.03
C LEU A 89 -17.78 5.36 -14.61
N LEU A 90 -18.07 4.14 -14.16
CA LEU A 90 -18.46 3.90 -12.77
C LEU A 90 -17.34 4.26 -11.80
N GLY A 91 -16.09 3.89 -12.12
CA GLY A 91 -14.90 4.27 -11.37
C GLY A 91 -14.80 5.77 -11.14
N LEU A 92 -14.96 6.57 -12.20
CA LEU A 92 -14.95 8.02 -12.12
C LEU A 92 -16.13 8.58 -11.31
N CYS A 93 -17.35 8.03 -11.49
CA CYS A 93 -18.52 8.46 -10.73
C CYS A 93 -18.32 8.24 -9.23
N TYR A 94 -17.79 7.08 -8.83
CA TYR A 94 -17.49 6.80 -7.42
C TYR A 94 -16.34 7.66 -6.89
N ALA A 95 -15.32 7.95 -7.71
CA ALA A 95 -14.24 8.86 -7.33
C ALA A 95 -14.76 10.28 -7.06
N LYS A 96 -15.70 10.78 -7.88
CA LYS A 96 -16.36 12.10 -7.67
C LYS A 96 -17.26 12.14 -6.44
N GLU A 97 -17.71 11.00 -5.92
CA GLU A 97 -18.45 10.89 -4.67
C GLU A 97 -17.55 10.62 -3.45
N ASP A 98 -16.22 10.68 -3.60
CA ASP A 98 -15.22 10.32 -2.59
C ASP A 98 -15.36 8.87 -2.06
N LYS A 99 -16.00 7.99 -2.84
CA LYS A 99 -16.16 6.56 -2.54
C LYS A 99 -15.00 5.76 -3.12
N PHE A 100 -13.82 5.95 -2.53
CA PHE A 100 -12.56 5.50 -3.10
C PHE A 100 -12.41 3.98 -3.18
N GLU A 101 -13.02 3.20 -2.28
CA GLU A 101 -13.01 1.73 -2.36
C GLU A 101 -13.75 1.23 -3.61
N GLN A 102 -14.93 1.79 -3.89
CA GLN A 102 -15.69 1.47 -5.09
C GLN A 102 -14.99 1.96 -6.35
N ALA A 103 -14.45 3.19 -6.33
CA ALA A 103 -13.69 3.73 -7.44
C ALA A 103 -12.51 2.83 -7.81
N ASP A 104 -11.71 2.43 -6.81
CA ASP A 104 -10.59 1.52 -6.97
C ASP A 104 -11.02 0.20 -7.63
N LYS A 105 -12.09 -0.42 -7.12
CA LYS A 105 -12.64 -1.67 -7.66
C LYS A 105 -12.93 -1.56 -9.16
N TYR A 106 -13.71 -0.55 -9.56
CA TYR A 106 -14.17 -0.42 -10.95
C TYR A 106 -13.07 0.03 -11.90
N LEU A 107 -12.16 0.91 -11.46
CA LEU A 107 -10.98 1.29 -12.25
C LEU A 107 -10.03 0.09 -12.44
N SER A 108 -9.83 -0.71 -11.39
CA SER A 108 -9.02 -1.93 -11.47
C SER A 108 -9.63 -2.96 -12.42
N GLU A 109 -10.96 -3.12 -12.41
CA GLU A 109 -11.67 -3.98 -13.38
C GLU A 109 -11.53 -3.47 -14.82
N SER A 110 -11.65 -2.15 -15.03
CA SER A 110 -11.40 -1.54 -16.34
C SER A 110 -10.00 -1.86 -16.87
N ILE A 111 -8.97 -1.75 -16.04
CA ILE A 111 -7.59 -2.10 -16.39
C ILE A 111 -7.44 -3.59 -16.66
N LEU A 112 -8.15 -4.44 -15.91
CA LEU A 112 -8.11 -5.88 -16.13
C LEU A 112 -8.68 -6.26 -17.51
N LEU A 113 -9.76 -5.60 -17.92
CA LEU A 113 -10.45 -5.81 -19.20
C LEU A 113 -9.69 -5.20 -20.38
N PHE A 114 -9.12 -4.00 -20.21
CA PHE A 114 -8.28 -3.33 -21.19
C PHE A 114 -6.97 -2.85 -20.55
N PRO A 115 -5.92 -3.71 -20.52
CA PRO A 115 -4.66 -3.38 -19.87
C PRO A 115 -3.93 -2.14 -20.39
N PRO A 116 -3.92 -1.78 -21.68
CA PRO A 116 -3.20 -0.58 -22.14
C PRO A 116 -4.03 0.72 -21.98
N PHE A 117 -4.97 0.78 -21.02
CA PHE A 117 -5.82 1.95 -20.81
C PHE A 117 -5.18 3.00 -19.88
N VAL A 118 -4.64 4.05 -20.47
CA VAL A 118 -3.83 5.07 -19.77
C VAL A 118 -4.66 5.86 -18.75
N GLU A 119 -5.87 6.27 -19.13
CA GLU A 119 -6.79 7.06 -18.33
C GLU A 119 -7.22 6.32 -17.07
N ALA A 120 -7.47 5.01 -17.16
CA ALA A 120 -7.84 4.19 -16.01
C ALA A 120 -6.69 4.05 -15.03
N TYR A 121 -5.45 3.87 -15.50
CA TYR A 121 -4.27 3.88 -14.62
C TYR A 121 -4.08 5.22 -13.93
N PHE A 122 -4.15 6.33 -14.66
CA PHE A 122 -3.97 7.67 -14.08
C PHE A 122 -5.03 7.95 -13.00
N ASN A 123 -6.30 7.70 -13.29
CA ASN A 123 -7.38 7.90 -12.30
C ASN A 123 -7.26 6.93 -11.12
N LEU A 124 -6.81 5.69 -11.33
CA LEU A 124 -6.56 4.76 -10.22
C LEU A 124 -5.39 5.21 -9.35
N ALA A 125 -4.37 5.85 -9.94
CA ALA A 125 -3.27 6.44 -9.20
C ALA A 125 -3.75 7.56 -8.28
N GLU A 126 -4.57 8.48 -8.80
CA GLU A 126 -5.20 9.56 -8.03
C GLU A 126 -6.06 9.03 -6.88
N VAL A 127 -6.94 8.05 -7.16
CA VAL A 127 -7.73 7.37 -6.14
C VAL A 127 -6.83 6.71 -5.09
N SER A 128 -5.72 6.11 -5.51
CA SER A 128 -4.75 5.48 -4.61
C SER A 128 -4.04 6.50 -3.73
N LEU A 129 -3.71 7.70 -4.24
CA LEU A 129 -3.19 8.81 -3.43
C LEU A 129 -4.20 9.26 -2.37
N LYS A 130 -5.49 9.38 -2.71
CA LYS A 130 -6.56 9.69 -1.74
C LYS A 130 -6.71 8.62 -0.65
N LYS A 131 -6.47 7.36 -1.00
CA LYS A 131 -6.43 6.23 -0.06
C LYS A 131 -5.11 6.07 0.69
N VAL A 132 -4.11 6.90 0.38
CA VAL A 132 -2.74 6.82 0.90
C VAL A 132 -2.07 5.47 0.57
N ASP A 133 -2.48 4.83 -0.53
CA ASP A 133 -1.84 3.65 -1.09
C ASP A 133 -0.77 4.06 -2.10
N LEU A 134 0.37 4.52 -1.58
CA LEU A 134 1.44 5.06 -2.41
C LEU A 134 2.06 3.99 -3.33
N VAL A 135 2.13 2.74 -2.88
CA VAL A 135 2.66 1.64 -3.69
C VAL A 135 1.81 1.48 -4.96
N LYS A 136 0.48 1.44 -4.81
CA LYS A 136 -0.42 1.32 -5.94
C LYS A 136 -0.38 2.57 -6.83
N ALA A 137 -0.34 3.77 -6.24
CA ALA A 137 -0.26 5.03 -6.98
C ALA A 137 0.98 5.07 -7.88
N VAL A 138 2.17 4.82 -7.33
CA VAL A 138 3.44 4.84 -8.08
C VAL A 138 3.45 3.79 -9.18
N ASN A 139 2.96 2.57 -8.91
CA ASN A 139 2.87 1.52 -9.93
C ASN A 139 1.92 1.90 -11.09
N CYS A 140 0.80 2.56 -10.78
CA CYS A 140 -0.13 3.02 -11.80
C CYS A 140 0.47 4.15 -12.64
N PHE A 141 1.11 5.16 -12.02
CA PHE A 141 1.80 6.21 -12.77
C PHE A 141 2.94 5.66 -13.64
N ASN A 142 3.74 4.72 -13.14
CA ASN A 142 4.77 4.05 -13.94
C ASN A 142 4.16 3.28 -15.12
N SER A 143 2.97 2.68 -14.95
CA SER A 143 2.25 2.02 -16.05
C SER A 143 1.80 3.03 -17.11
N VAL A 144 1.34 4.23 -16.70
CA VAL A 144 1.04 5.33 -17.63
C VAL A 144 2.29 5.71 -18.45
N ILE A 145 3.45 5.87 -17.80
CA ILE A 145 4.71 6.19 -18.49
C ILE A 145 5.12 5.07 -19.46
N GLU A 146 4.93 3.81 -19.12
CA GLU A 146 5.27 2.69 -20.01
C GLU A 146 4.38 2.64 -21.27
N ILE A 147 3.10 3.05 -21.14
CA ILE A 147 2.13 2.99 -22.24
C ILE A 147 2.17 4.26 -23.11
N ASP A 148 2.08 5.44 -22.49
CA ASP A 148 1.95 6.75 -23.16
C ASP A 148 3.31 7.44 -23.38
N GLY A 149 4.34 7.04 -22.62
CA GLY A 149 5.65 7.68 -22.60
C GLY A 149 5.66 9.00 -21.84
N GLU A 150 6.81 9.42 -21.33
CA GLU A 150 6.93 10.70 -20.58
C GLU A 150 6.58 11.95 -21.41
N GLN A 151 6.51 11.83 -22.74
CA GLN A 151 6.15 12.94 -23.63
C GLN A 151 4.69 12.90 -24.10
N GLY A 152 3.97 11.82 -23.79
CA GLY A 152 2.53 11.69 -24.04
C GLY A 152 1.70 12.68 -23.23
N GLU A 153 0.43 12.81 -23.58
CA GLU A 153 -0.47 13.80 -22.97
C GLU A 153 -0.67 13.52 -21.47
N ILE A 154 -1.00 12.28 -21.12
CA ILE A 154 -1.22 11.84 -19.73
C ILE A 154 0.12 11.45 -19.09
N GLY A 155 1.05 10.94 -19.89
CA GLY A 155 2.40 10.60 -19.45
C GLY A 155 3.15 11.78 -18.82
N LYS A 156 3.01 12.99 -19.36
CA LYS A 156 3.58 14.20 -18.74
C LYS A 156 3.02 14.48 -17.34
N LEU A 157 1.70 14.29 -17.17
CA LEU A 157 1.05 14.48 -15.87
C LEU A 157 1.55 13.44 -14.86
N ALA A 158 1.59 12.16 -15.25
CA ALA A 158 2.11 11.09 -14.41
C ALA A 158 3.59 11.32 -14.02
N ALA A 159 4.41 11.81 -14.96
CA ALA A 159 5.82 12.12 -14.69
C ALA A 159 5.97 13.26 -13.68
N GLN A 160 5.08 14.26 -13.74
CA GLN A 160 5.06 15.35 -12.76
C GLN A 160 4.67 14.83 -11.37
N GLU A 161 3.60 14.05 -11.25
CA GLU A 161 3.18 13.45 -9.96
C GLU A 161 4.32 12.61 -9.34
N LEU A 162 4.96 11.75 -10.14
CA LEU A 162 6.11 10.96 -9.69
C LEU A 162 7.29 11.83 -9.24
N LYS A 163 7.50 12.98 -9.87
CA LYS A 163 8.55 13.92 -9.46
C LYS A 163 8.23 14.55 -8.11
N GLU A 164 7.00 15.00 -7.90
CA GLU A 164 6.56 15.58 -6.62
C GLU A 164 6.67 14.56 -5.48
N LEU A 165 6.25 13.32 -5.72
CA LEU A 165 6.44 12.21 -4.78
C LEU A 165 7.92 11.93 -4.47
N LYS A 166 8.81 11.95 -5.47
CA LYS A 166 10.26 11.80 -5.26
C LYS A 166 10.83 12.89 -4.35
N GLU A 167 10.40 14.13 -4.54
CA GLU A 167 10.85 15.27 -3.71
C GLU A 167 10.37 15.11 -2.26
N ILE A 168 9.12 14.71 -2.07
CA ILE A 168 8.53 14.44 -0.76
C ILE A 168 9.28 13.31 -0.03
N THR A 169 9.42 12.13 -0.65
CA THR A 169 10.06 10.97 0.01
C THR A 169 11.52 11.26 0.36
N LEU A 170 12.23 11.97 -0.52
CA LEU A 170 13.62 12.35 -0.25
C LEU A 170 13.71 13.35 0.90
N LYS A 171 12.81 14.34 0.94
CA LYS A 171 12.81 15.38 1.98
C LYS A 171 12.47 14.84 3.37
N TYR A 172 11.44 14.00 3.48
CA TYR A 172 10.92 13.57 4.78
C TYR A 172 11.58 12.30 5.30
N GLU A 173 11.90 11.34 4.43
CA GLU A 173 12.46 10.03 4.83
C GLU A 173 13.94 9.87 4.47
N GLY A 174 14.45 10.70 3.56
CA GLY A 174 15.81 10.54 3.03
C GLY A 174 15.95 9.29 2.15
N LEU A 175 14.84 8.80 1.60
CA LEU A 175 14.77 7.66 0.69
C LEU A 175 14.44 8.15 -0.72
N THR A 176 14.99 7.50 -1.74
CA THR A 176 14.45 7.64 -3.10
C THR A 176 13.03 7.09 -3.14
N LEU A 177 12.21 7.51 -4.11
CA LEU A 177 10.85 6.99 -4.25
C LEU A 177 10.83 5.45 -4.36
N ASP A 178 11.75 4.88 -5.12
CA ASP A 178 11.87 3.42 -5.26
C ASP A 178 12.23 2.74 -3.93
N GLU A 179 13.19 3.30 -3.17
CA GLU A 179 13.53 2.76 -1.84
C GLU A 179 12.35 2.88 -0.87
N TYR A 180 11.57 3.97 -0.97
CA TYR A 180 10.39 4.18 -0.13
C TYR A 180 9.28 3.19 -0.48
N VAL A 181 8.95 3.02 -1.76
CA VAL A 181 7.93 2.08 -2.24
C VAL A 181 8.32 0.64 -1.93
N GLU A 182 9.59 0.27 -2.11
CA GLU A 182 10.11 -1.05 -1.71
C GLU A 182 9.92 -1.26 -0.20
N ASN A 183 10.33 -0.29 0.61
CA ASN A 183 10.24 -0.38 2.06
C ASN A 183 8.79 -0.45 2.57
N LEU A 184 7.88 0.30 1.94
CA LEU A 184 6.44 0.27 2.22
C LEU A 184 5.81 -1.08 1.82
N THR A 185 6.23 -1.64 0.68
CA THR A 185 5.80 -2.98 0.26
C THR A 185 6.22 -4.04 1.27
N VAL A 186 7.48 -4.01 1.72
CA VAL A 186 7.98 -4.92 2.76
C VAL A 186 7.19 -4.74 4.07
N PHE A 187 6.84 -3.50 4.43
CA PHE A 187 6.01 -3.23 5.61
C PHE A 187 4.60 -3.83 5.49
N ASN A 188 3.92 -3.62 4.36
CA ASN A 188 2.59 -4.17 4.10
C ASN A 188 2.59 -5.72 4.15
N ASN A 189 3.63 -6.34 3.60
CA ASN A 189 3.80 -7.80 3.64
C ASN A 189 4.06 -8.30 5.07
N ALA A 190 4.85 -7.56 5.86
CA ALA A 190 5.07 -7.85 7.27
C ALA A 190 3.76 -7.80 8.06
N PHE A 191 2.92 -6.81 7.77
CA PHE A 191 1.62 -6.62 8.38
C PHE A 191 0.64 -7.75 8.04
N GLU A 192 0.60 -8.18 6.78
CA GLU A 192 -0.26 -9.29 6.38
C GLU A 192 0.23 -10.63 6.98
N ALA A 193 1.54 -10.86 7.01
CA ALA A 193 2.12 -12.00 7.71
C ALA A 193 1.76 -12.00 9.21
N LEU A 194 1.75 -10.83 9.85
CA LEU A 194 1.36 -10.69 11.24
C LEU A 194 -0.11 -11.08 11.46
N LYS A 195 -1.01 -10.61 10.60
CA LYS A 195 -2.44 -10.96 10.64
C LYS A 195 -2.70 -12.45 10.43
N GLN A 196 -1.88 -13.10 9.60
CA GLN A 196 -1.93 -14.54 9.35
C GLN A 196 -1.23 -15.37 10.44
N HIS A 197 -0.79 -14.74 11.54
CA HIS A 197 -0.04 -15.38 12.63
C HIS A 197 1.31 -15.99 12.19
N ASN A 198 1.84 -15.57 11.03
CA ASN A 198 3.18 -15.93 10.57
C ASN A 198 4.23 -15.04 11.24
N PHE A 199 4.34 -15.16 12.57
CA PHE A 199 5.08 -14.22 13.43
C PHE A 199 6.57 -14.12 13.09
N GLU A 200 7.24 -15.24 12.79
CA GLU A 200 8.65 -15.24 12.38
C GLU A 200 8.87 -14.45 11.08
N ILE A 201 7.96 -14.60 10.13
CA ILE A 201 7.98 -13.87 8.85
C ILE A 201 7.74 -12.38 9.11
N ALA A 202 6.73 -12.04 9.91
CA ALA A 202 6.44 -10.66 10.28
C ALA A 202 7.65 -9.97 10.96
N ILE A 203 8.26 -10.62 11.95
CA ILE A 203 9.46 -10.11 12.64
C ILE A 203 10.60 -9.87 11.65
N ASN A 204 10.82 -10.82 10.72
CA ASN A 204 11.85 -10.67 9.70
C ASN A 204 11.60 -9.46 8.79
N LEU A 205 10.40 -9.35 8.24
CA LEU A 205 10.03 -8.29 7.30
C LEU A 205 10.02 -6.92 7.98
N PHE A 206 9.45 -6.77 9.18
CA PHE A 206 9.56 -5.51 9.94
C PHE A 206 11.01 -5.16 10.29
N SER A 207 11.89 -6.15 10.49
CA SER A 207 13.31 -5.89 10.70
C SER A 207 14.03 -5.40 9.44
N ARG A 208 13.58 -5.83 8.25
CA ARG A 208 14.04 -5.26 6.97
C ARG A 208 13.62 -3.80 6.85
N VAL A 209 12.40 -3.45 7.28
CA VAL A 209 11.94 -2.05 7.35
C VAL A 209 12.84 -1.23 8.27
N LEU A 210 13.10 -1.71 9.49
CA LEU A 210 13.97 -1.04 10.45
C LEU A 210 15.42 -0.93 9.99
N TYR A 211 15.88 -1.80 9.10
CA TYR A 211 17.22 -1.68 8.52
C TYR A 211 17.35 -0.42 7.65
N LYS A 212 16.31 -0.09 6.87
CA LYS A 212 16.25 1.11 6.03
C LYS A 212 15.87 2.35 6.82
N VAL A 213 14.88 2.22 7.72
CA VAL A 213 14.32 3.30 8.55
C VAL A 213 14.40 2.90 10.02
N PRO A 214 15.54 3.09 10.71
CA PRO A 214 15.75 2.61 12.08
C PRO A 214 14.87 3.24 13.15
N LYS A 215 14.16 4.32 12.81
CA LYS A 215 13.22 5.00 13.69
C LYS A 215 11.76 4.76 13.31
N HIS A 216 11.46 3.73 12.52
CA HIS A 216 10.09 3.39 12.15
C HIS A 216 9.30 2.85 13.35
N VAL A 217 8.50 3.70 13.99
CA VAL A 217 7.82 3.44 15.27
C VAL A 217 6.85 2.27 15.16
N GLN A 218 6.09 2.22 14.07
CA GLN A 218 5.11 1.18 13.75
C GLN A 218 5.76 -0.20 13.66
N SER A 219 6.95 -0.31 13.05
CA SER A 219 7.68 -1.58 12.94
C SER A 219 8.14 -2.09 14.31
N HIS A 220 8.61 -1.21 15.20
CA HIS A 220 8.92 -1.61 16.57
C HIS A 220 7.66 -2.11 17.29
N GLY A 221 6.54 -1.41 17.17
CA GLY A 221 5.26 -1.83 17.76
C GLY A 221 4.80 -3.19 17.24
N ASN A 222 4.76 -3.40 15.93
CA ASN A 222 4.31 -4.67 15.33
C ASN A 222 5.25 -5.84 15.64
N ILE A 223 6.58 -5.63 15.70
CA ILE A 223 7.53 -6.66 16.16
C ILE A 223 7.21 -7.07 17.60
N ALA A 224 6.87 -6.12 18.47
CA ALA A 224 6.52 -6.44 19.85
C ALA A 224 5.27 -7.31 19.94
N LEU A 225 4.24 -7.02 19.14
CA LEU A 225 3.04 -7.84 19.05
C LEU A 225 3.37 -9.27 18.61
N ALA A 226 4.19 -9.41 17.56
CA ALA A 226 4.64 -10.72 17.09
C ALA A 226 5.41 -11.49 18.18
N TYR A 227 6.29 -10.82 18.92
CA TYR A 227 7.03 -11.45 20.02
C TYR A 227 6.13 -11.89 21.17
N SER A 228 5.21 -11.03 21.61
CA SER A 228 4.31 -11.37 22.71
C SER A 228 3.30 -12.46 22.33
N ALA A 229 2.88 -12.54 21.07
CA ALA A 229 2.10 -13.69 20.56
C ALA A 229 2.87 -15.02 20.61
N GLN A 230 4.21 -14.97 20.61
CA GLN A 230 5.08 -16.12 20.81
C GLN A 230 5.45 -16.36 22.29
N GLY A 231 4.97 -15.52 23.22
CA GLY A 231 5.33 -15.55 24.63
C GLY A 231 6.68 -14.91 24.96
N LYS A 232 7.32 -14.25 24.01
CA LYS A 232 8.62 -13.58 24.18
C LYS A 232 8.43 -12.15 24.70
N ASN A 233 7.84 -12.03 25.89
CA ASN A 233 7.34 -10.77 26.43
C ASN A 233 8.45 -9.78 26.79
N GLU A 234 9.62 -10.26 27.25
CA GLU A 234 10.78 -9.39 27.49
C GLU A 234 11.23 -8.66 26.21
N LEU A 235 11.29 -9.37 25.09
CA LEU A 235 11.62 -8.78 23.78
C LEU A 235 10.52 -7.81 23.32
N ALA A 236 9.25 -8.18 23.52
CA ALA A 236 8.13 -7.32 23.18
C ALA A 236 8.17 -5.98 23.93
N VAL A 237 8.36 -6.02 25.25
CA VAL A 237 8.49 -4.82 26.09
C VAL A 237 9.67 -3.96 25.63
N LYS A 238 10.81 -4.56 25.29
CA LYS A 238 11.97 -3.82 24.78
C LYS A 238 11.65 -3.06 23.50
N HIS A 239 10.95 -3.68 22.55
CA HIS A 239 10.54 -3.05 21.30
C HIS A 239 9.50 -1.93 21.52
N LEU A 240 8.54 -2.11 22.43
CA LEU A 240 7.56 -1.05 22.76
C LEU A 240 8.23 0.15 23.43
N LYS A 241 9.16 -0.10 24.36
CA LYS A 241 9.98 0.97 24.95
C LYS A 241 10.82 1.70 23.89
N LYS A 242 11.32 0.97 22.89
CA LYS A 242 12.04 1.57 21.76
C LYS A 242 11.12 2.46 20.93
N ALA A 243 9.91 2.01 20.60
CA ALA A 243 8.90 2.82 19.92
C ALA A 243 8.61 4.12 20.70
N LEU A 244 8.33 4.01 22.01
CA LEU A 244 8.05 5.16 22.88
C LEU A 244 9.27 6.08 23.11
N SER A 245 10.49 5.58 22.97
CA SER A 245 11.69 6.42 22.99
C SER A 245 11.87 7.26 21.72
N ILE A 246 11.27 6.83 20.61
CA ILE A 246 11.29 7.55 19.34
C ILE A 246 10.13 8.55 19.29
N ASP A 247 8.94 8.08 19.66
CA ASP A 247 7.72 8.88 19.77
C ASP A 247 7.02 8.59 21.11
N PRO A 248 7.21 9.44 22.12
CA PRO A 248 6.57 9.29 23.43
C PRO A 248 5.03 9.35 23.39
N ASP A 249 4.46 10.01 22.39
CA ASP A 249 3.01 10.21 22.26
C ASP A 249 2.34 9.11 21.43
N TYR A 250 3.09 8.08 21.02
CA TYR A 250 2.59 6.95 20.26
C TYR A 250 1.69 6.04 21.10
N ARG A 251 0.45 6.49 21.31
CA ARG A 251 -0.56 5.86 22.18
C ARG A 251 -0.67 4.36 22.00
N PRO A 252 -0.73 3.82 20.75
CA PRO A 252 -0.95 2.39 20.60
C PRO A 252 0.23 1.54 21.15
N ALA A 253 1.47 2.06 21.20
CA ALA A 253 2.56 1.37 21.89
C ALA A 253 2.46 1.48 23.42
N SER A 254 2.03 2.63 23.94
CA SER A 254 1.80 2.82 25.38
C SER A 254 0.72 1.87 25.92
N ASP A 255 -0.39 1.73 25.17
CA ASP A 255 -1.49 0.85 25.57
C ASP A 255 -1.11 -0.63 25.50
N ASN A 256 -0.46 -1.05 24.39
CA ASN A 256 0.04 -2.43 24.28
C ASN A 256 1.12 -2.75 25.33
N LEU A 257 1.94 -1.76 25.73
CA LEU A 257 2.94 -1.95 26.79
C LEU A 257 2.29 -2.24 28.14
N LYS A 258 1.18 -1.56 28.50
CA LYS A 258 0.46 -1.82 29.75
C LYS A 258 -0.05 -3.26 29.84
N ILE A 259 -0.55 -3.79 28.72
CA ILE A 259 -1.08 -5.16 28.66
C ILE A 259 0.07 -6.17 28.72
N ILE A 260 1.07 -6.01 27.85
CA ILE A 260 2.16 -6.99 27.69
C ILE A 260 3.09 -7.01 28.92
N ALA A 261 3.26 -5.89 29.62
CA ALA A 261 4.08 -5.85 30.84
C ALA A 261 3.48 -6.64 32.03
N LEU A 262 2.20 -7.03 31.95
CA LEU A 262 1.56 -7.89 32.96
C LEU A 262 1.74 -9.38 32.67
N LEU A 263 2.26 -9.75 31.50
CA LEU A 263 2.48 -11.14 31.12
C LEU A 263 3.84 -11.62 31.62
N GLU A 264 3.87 -12.82 32.19
CA GLU A 264 5.12 -13.52 32.49
C GLU A 264 5.79 -14.00 31.19
N GLU A 265 7.11 -14.14 31.18
CA GLU A 265 7.80 -14.72 30.03
C GLU A 265 7.27 -16.14 29.74
N GLY A 266 6.98 -16.42 28.47
CA GLY A 266 6.33 -17.66 28.00
C GLY A 266 4.80 -17.56 27.89
N GLN A 267 4.16 -16.62 28.58
CA GLN A 267 2.71 -16.40 28.44
C GLN A 267 2.40 -15.66 27.13
N LYS A 268 1.52 -16.22 26.31
CA LYS A 268 1.13 -15.61 25.04
C LYS A 268 -0.01 -14.62 25.26
N LEU A 269 -0.08 -13.58 24.42
CA LEU A 269 -1.26 -12.73 24.33
C LEU A 269 -2.53 -13.59 24.10
N PRO A 270 -3.53 -13.53 25.00
CA PRO A 270 -4.69 -14.43 24.93
C PRO A 270 -5.66 -14.09 23.79
N PHE A 271 -5.69 -12.83 23.34
CA PHE A 271 -6.58 -12.35 22.26
C PHE A 271 -5.81 -11.46 21.29
N PHE A 272 -5.39 -12.00 20.13
CA PHE A 272 -4.53 -11.26 19.20
C PHE A 272 -5.29 -10.27 18.29
N MET A 273 -6.59 -10.47 18.04
CA MET A 273 -7.33 -9.72 17.02
C MET A 273 -8.37 -8.73 17.56
N ASN A 274 -8.98 -8.98 18.73
CA ASN A 274 -10.13 -8.18 19.19
C ASN A 274 -9.72 -6.98 20.07
N GLU A 275 -8.55 -7.00 20.70
CA GLU A 275 -8.10 -5.96 21.65
C GLU A 275 -6.78 -5.30 21.24
N ILE A 276 -6.15 -5.75 20.15
CA ILE A 276 -4.83 -5.26 19.75
C ILE A 276 -4.94 -4.22 18.64
N ASN A 277 -4.39 -3.05 18.92
CA ASN A 277 -4.22 -2.01 17.91
C ASN A 277 -3.03 -2.35 17.02
N PHE A 278 -3.32 -2.88 15.84
CA PHE A 278 -2.34 -3.03 14.78
C PHE A 278 -1.91 -1.68 14.24
N TYR A 279 -0.62 -1.55 13.92
CA TYR A 279 -0.05 -0.31 13.43
C TYR A 279 0.09 -0.41 11.90
N LYS A 280 -0.88 0.14 11.16
CA LYS A 280 -0.78 0.27 9.70
C LYS A 280 -0.09 1.58 9.34
N ASP A 281 0.66 1.57 8.25
CA ASP A 281 1.24 2.77 7.67
C ASP A 281 0.19 3.55 6.86
N GLY A 282 0.45 4.85 6.79
CA GLY A 282 -0.21 5.83 5.96
C GLY A 282 0.50 7.14 6.24
N MET A 283 0.92 7.87 5.21
CA MET A 283 1.34 9.26 5.36
C MET A 283 0.20 10.03 6.04
N LYS A 284 0.26 10.15 7.38
CA LYS A 284 -0.70 10.93 8.16
C LYS A 284 -0.35 12.42 8.22
N SER A 285 0.65 12.85 7.47
CA SER A 285 1.04 14.25 7.37
C SER A 285 1.65 14.56 6.01
N LEU A 286 0.79 14.75 5.01
CA LEU A 286 0.99 15.69 3.92
C LEU A 286 -0.20 16.65 3.92
#